data_AF-A0A0U5JA62-F1
#
_entry.id   AF-A0A0U5JA62-F1
#
_cell.length_a   1.000
_cell.length_b   1.000
_cell.length_c   1.000
_cell.angle_alpha   90.00
_cell.angle_beta   90.00
_cell.angle_gamma   90.00
#
_symmetry.space_group_name_H-M   'P 1'
#
loop_
_entity.id
_entity.type
_entity.pdbx_description
1 polymer ?
#
loop_
_entity_poly.entity_id
_entity_poly.type
_entity_poly.pdbx_seq_one_letter_code
_entity_poly.pdbx_strand_id
1 'polypeptide(L)'
;MAAPTLFLSLMFAAVLLVGIAQRLHIPYPIALVIGGGALSFLPGTSEVNFDPTLLLVIVLPPILYYAAHTISFGEFTRNSRDIFSLALGLVFATTLVVGLLFKWLFPDLAWPLAFAFGAIVSPPDAVAATAILKRFAIHSHLLAVLEGESLVNDASGLVLYKLAVAALLSGLFSFEAAAIDFIGVVIGGVIVGAFVGWVCNLFSSRFFDPIVAVLFSFIIPYLAFILADSLGVSGVLSVVVCGLIGSRFLVTRFSSLTRVIGWASWDVVVILLNCLVFVLIGLQMGRIASGMSMDQIGIYSGYALIITAAMIATRAVWIYAIHTCVYMIRCFKGVWTQDDEHLWRDNAILSWSGMRGIVSLTAALALPYQLPSGEPLPGRDLVIFLTFVVILITLIIPGLSLPCLIAWLKIPPEKEHNVFAKIYQQMVNVAKKEIGSLMEQNKLNKEDAGSLLIYFQTRHHLLDLSDDHGGSKRHIERARLHIINAQRNYLLQKWRERKIDDKWLTALEHQLDLEESHLVRAQLK
;
A
#
# COMPACT_ATOMS: atom_id res chain seq x y z
N MET A 1 -6.78 34.38 2.44
CA MET A 1 -7.72 33.54 3.23
C MET A 1 -7.02 33.12 4.52
N ALA A 2 -7.71 33.00 5.65
CA ALA A 2 -7.09 32.46 6.87
C ALA A 2 -6.69 30.99 6.61
N ALA A 3 -5.50 30.56 7.06
CA ALA A 3 -5.00 29.19 6.90
C ALA A 3 -6.04 28.06 7.13
N PRO A 4 -6.91 28.11 8.17
CA PRO A 4 -7.95 27.08 8.37
C PRO A 4 -9.05 27.09 7.30
N THR A 5 -9.46 28.27 6.80
CA THR A 5 -10.47 28.37 5.73
C THR A 5 -9.97 27.79 4.42
N LEU A 6 -8.68 28.00 4.12
CA LEU A 6 -8.05 27.41 2.95
C LEU A 6 -7.99 25.88 3.05
N PHE A 7 -7.53 25.34 4.19
CA PHE A 7 -7.49 23.90 4.40
C PHE A 7 -8.86 23.23 4.23
N LEU A 8 -9.92 23.80 4.83
CA LEU A 8 -11.29 23.29 4.70
C LEU A 8 -11.79 23.35 3.25
N SER A 9 -11.52 24.44 2.53
CA SER A 9 -11.89 24.58 1.12
C SER A 9 -11.19 23.55 0.22
N LEU A 10 -9.90 23.29 0.49
CA LEU A 10 -9.12 22.27 -0.24
C LEU A 10 -9.63 20.87 0.03
N MET A 11 -9.97 20.55 1.28
CA MET A 11 -10.56 19.27 1.63
C MET A 11 -11.94 19.06 1.01
N PHE A 12 -12.78 20.10 1.02
CA PHE A 12 -14.07 20.05 0.34
C PHE A 12 -13.92 19.82 -1.16
N ALA A 13 -13.02 20.55 -1.82
CA ALA A 13 -12.73 20.37 -3.24
C ALA A 13 -12.18 18.96 -3.53
N ALA A 14 -11.29 18.44 -2.68
CA ALA A 14 -10.73 17.10 -2.81
C ALA A 14 -11.84 16.04 -2.80
N VAL A 15 -12.72 16.07 -1.80
CA VAL A 15 -13.83 15.11 -1.69
C VAL A 15 -14.76 15.18 -2.90
N LEU A 16 -15.08 16.39 -3.37
CA LEU A 16 -15.92 16.60 -4.54
C LEU A 16 -15.26 16.02 -5.81
N LEU A 17 -13.96 16.27 -6.01
CA LEU A 17 -13.18 15.71 -7.13
C LEU A 17 -13.11 14.19 -7.09
N VAL A 18 -12.95 13.58 -5.90
CA VAL A 18 -13.01 12.12 -5.76
C VAL A 18 -14.39 11.59 -6.16
N GLY A 19 -15.48 12.22 -5.72
CA GLY A 19 -16.83 11.83 -6.10
C GLY A 19 -17.08 11.92 -7.61
N ILE A 20 -16.56 12.96 -8.27
CA ILE A 20 -16.60 13.09 -9.73
C ILE A 20 -15.77 11.98 -10.40
N ALA A 21 -14.54 11.74 -9.93
CA ALA A 21 -13.65 10.74 -10.50
C ALA A 21 -14.27 9.34 -10.45
N GLN A 22 -14.92 8.99 -9.34
CA GLN A 22 -15.64 7.73 -9.18
C GLN A 22 -16.79 7.59 -10.18
N ARG A 23 -17.57 8.65 -10.40
CA ARG A 23 -18.66 8.65 -11.40
C ARG A 23 -18.14 8.53 -12.84
N LEU A 24 -16.98 9.10 -13.13
CA LEU A 24 -16.34 9.03 -14.44
C LEU A 24 -15.48 7.77 -14.63
N HIS A 25 -15.38 6.90 -13.62
CA HIS A 25 -14.49 5.73 -13.61
C HIS A 25 -13.00 6.04 -13.87
N ILE A 26 -12.57 7.25 -13.53
CA ILE A 26 -11.17 7.68 -13.64
C ILE A 26 -10.49 7.48 -12.29
N PRO A 27 -9.21 7.06 -12.23
CA PRO A 27 -8.43 7.06 -10.99
C PRO A 27 -8.47 8.44 -10.31
N TYR A 28 -8.96 8.48 -9.06
CA TYR A 28 -9.11 9.73 -8.32
C TYR A 28 -7.82 10.55 -8.16
N PRO A 29 -6.59 9.97 -8.08
CA PRO A 29 -5.37 10.77 -8.06
C PRO A 29 -5.24 11.72 -9.26
N ILE A 30 -5.66 11.29 -10.46
CA ILE A 30 -5.61 12.11 -11.69
C ILE A 30 -6.51 13.32 -11.53
N ALA A 31 -7.75 13.10 -11.09
CA ALA A 31 -8.73 14.17 -10.91
C ALA A 31 -8.29 15.17 -9.86
N LEU A 32 -7.68 14.71 -8.76
CA LEU A 32 -7.18 15.58 -7.69
C LEU A 32 -5.99 16.43 -8.13
N VAL A 33 -5.08 15.87 -8.90
CA VAL A 33 -3.93 16.61 -9.43
C VAL A 33 -4.37 17.67 -10.43
N ILE A 34 -5.21 17.30 -11.41
CA ILE A 34 -5.72 18.26 -12.41
C ILE A 34 -6.58 19.33 -11.73
N GLY A 35 -7.45 18.92 -10.80
CA GLY A 35 -8.29 19.85 -10.05
C GLY A 35 -7.47 20.78 -9.15
N GLY A 36 -6.46 20.27 -8.44
CA GLY A 36 -5.53 21.09 -7.67
C GLY A 36 -4.75 22.08 -8.55
N GLY A 37 -4.33 21.66 -9.73
CA GLY A 37 -3.70 22.54 -10.74
C GLY A 37 -4.65 23.60 -11.26
N ALA A 38 -5.93 23.30 -11.44
CA ALA A 38 -6.93 24.32 -11.77
C ALA A 38 -7.14 25.32 -10.61
N LEU A 39 -7.15 24.82 -9.37
CA LEU A 39 -7.33 25.65 -8.16
C LEU A 39 -6.15 26.60 -7.91
N SER A 40 -4.94 26.29 -8.38
CA SER A 40 -3.78 27.18 -8.21
C SER A 40 -3.91 28.51 -8.96
N PHE A 41 -4.76 28.57 -9.98
CA PHE A 41 -5.03 29.81 -10.74
C PHE A 41 -6.01 30.75 -10.01
N LEU A 42 -6.65 30.29 -8.93
CA LEU A 42 -7.54 31.14 -8.14
C LEU A 42 -6.73 32.09 -7.24
N PRO A 43 -7.10 33.39 -7.18
CA PRO A 43 -6.39 34.36 -6.35
C PRO A 43 -6.49 34.01 -4.85
N GLY A 44 -5.34 33.99 -4.16
CA GLY A 44 -5.26 33.76 -2.70
C GLY A 44 -4.88 32.35 -2.26
N THR A 45 -4.61 31.43 -3.19
CA THR A 45 -4.08 30.07 -2.92
C THR A 45 -2.54 30.01 -2.95
N SER A 46 -1.90 31.12 -3.35
CA SER A 46 -0.52 31.17 -3.84
C SER A 46 0.57 31.20 -2.76
N GLU A 47 0.24 31.28 -1.47
CA GLU A 47 1.22 31.47 -0.38
C GLU A 47 1.33 30.31 0.63
N VAL A 48 0.79 29.13 0.32
CA VAL A 48 1.00 28.00 1.23
C VAL A 48 2.41 27.44 1.06
N ASN A 49 3.29 27.81 1.99
CA ASN A 49 4.59 27.19 2.20
C ASN A 49 4.39 26.10 3.25
N PHE A 50 4.46 24.84 2.83
CA PHE A 50 4.46 23.71 3.73
C PHE A 50 5.89 23.38 4.12
N ASP A 51 6.10 23.10 5.40
CA ASP A 51 7.34 22.46 5.85
C ASP A 51 7.40 21.05 5.22
N PRO A 52 8.36 20.79 4.32
CA PRO A 52 8.43 19.51 3.63
C PRO A 52 8.71 18.33 4.57
N THR A 53 9.44 18.58 5.66
CA THR A 53 9.73 17.56 6.68
C THR A 53 8.47 17.19 7.43
N LEU A 54 7.62 18.17 7.73
CA LEU A 54 6.33 17.95 8.39
C LEU A 54 5.37 17.16 7.48
N LEU A 55 5.41 17.38 6.16
CA LEU A 55 4.61 16.61 5.20
C LEU A 55 5.03 15.13 5.19
N LEU A 56 6.33 14.84 5.16
CA LEU A 56 6.86 13.48 5.28
C LEU A 56 6.38 12.80 6.56
N VAL A 57 6.50 13.47 7.70
CA VAL A 57 6.17 12.91 9.02
C VAL A 57 4.66 12.66 9.18
N ILE A 58 3.80 13.52 8.65
CA ILE A 58 2.34 13.38 8.79
C ILE A 58 1.78 12.33 7.83
N VAL A 59 2.27 12.29 6.59
CA VAL A 59 1.65 11.50 5.52
C VAL A 59 2.22 10.09 5.45
N LEU A 60 3.54 9.97 5.51
CA LEU A 60 4.22 8.73 5.15
C LEU A 60 4.00 7.60 6.17
N PRO A 61 4.15 7.81 7.50
CA PRO A 61 3.98 6.75 8.48
C PRO A 61 2.62 6.04 8.44
N PRO A 62 1.46 6.73 8.45
CA PRO A 62 0.17 6.04 8.44
C PRO A 62 -0.07 5.27 7.13
N ILE A 63 0.32 5.82 5.97
CA ILE A 63 0.15 5.13 4.68
C ILE A 63 0.96 3.83 4.65
N LEU A 64 2.23 3.88 5.03
CA LEU A 64 3.12 2.71 5.01
C LEU A 64 2.72 1.66 6.04
N TYR A 65 2.31 2.09 7.22
CA TYR A 65 1.82 1.19 8.26
C TYR A 65 0.56 0.46 7.81
N TYR A 66 -0.38 1.17 7.19
CA TYR A 66 -1.59 0.57 6.65
C TYR A 66 -1.30 -0.38 5.49
N ALA A 67 -0.42 0.01 4.55
CA ALA A 67 0.02 -0.85 3.47
C ALA A 67 0.66 -2.15 3.99
N ALA A 68 1.56 -2.06 4.98
CA ALA A 68 2.15 -3.21 5.64
C ALA A 68 1.12 -4.15 6.29
N HIS A 69 0.02 -3.60 6.82
CA HIS A 69 -1.06 -4.39 7.43
C HIS A 69 -1.86 -5.22 6.44
N THR A 70 -1.93 -4.78 5.18
CA THR A 70 -2.71 -5.47 4.14
C THR A 70 -1.95 -6.63 3.48
N ILE A 71 -0.63 -6.72 3.68
CA ILE A 71 0.22 -7.72 3.03
C ILE A 71 0.20 -9.07 3.75
N SER A 72 0.04 -10.15 2.99
CA SER A 72 0.19 -11.53 3.45
C SER A 72 1.67 -11.84 3.72
N PHE A 73 2.01 -12.17 4.97
CA PHE A 73 3.39 -12.51 5.36
C PHE A 73 3.86 -13.83 4.73
N GLY A 74 2.96 -14.81 4.62
CA GLY A 74 3.24 -16.08 3.94
C GLY A 74 3.62 -15.88 2.48
N GLU A 75 2.86 -15.05 1.75
CA GLU A 75 3.16 -14.74 0.34
C GLU A 75 4.41 -13.87 0.19
N PHE A 76 4.59 -12.88 1.07
CA PHE A 76 5.80 -12.05 1.12
C PHE A 76 7.07 -12.90 1.28
N THR A 77 7.06 -13.86 2.20
CA THR A 77 8.22 -14.75 2.44
C THR A 77 8.46 -15.73 1.29
N ARG A 78 7.39 -16.24 0.67
CA ARG A 78 7.49 -17.12 -0.51
C ARG A 78 8.09 -16.40 -1.72
N ASN A 79 7.76 -15.12 -1.90
CA ASN A 79 8.17 -14.31 -3.06
C ASN A 79 9.31 -13.33 -2.74
N SER A 80 9.98 -13.49 -1.59
CA SER A 80 10.98 -12.52 -1.10
C SER A 80 12.10 -12.26 -2.11
N ARG A 81 12.55 -13.27 -2.86
CA ARG A 81 13.61 -13.09 -3.86
C ARG A 81 13.22 -12.05 -4.91
N ASP A 82 12.01 -12.16 -5.46
CA ASP A 82 11.53 -11.26 -6.51
C ASP A 82 11.24 -9.87 -5.93
N ILE A 83 10.61 -9.84 -4.74
CA ILE A 83 10.34 -8.59 -4.00
C ILE A 83 11.64 -7.82 -3.73
N PHE A 84 12.67 -8.44 -3.14
CA PHE A 84 13.93 -7.74 -2.86
C PHE A 84 14.70 -7.39 -4.12
N SER A 85 14.61 -8.20 -5.17
CA SER A 85 15.25 -7.88 -6.45
C SER A 85 14.66 -6.62 -7.09
N LEU A 86 13.34 -6.44 -7.01
CA LEU A 86 12.66 -5.24 -7.49
C LEU A 86 12.85 -4.07 -6.51
N ALA A 87 12.63 -4.29 -5.22
CA ALA A 87 12.62 -3.22 -4.24
C ALA A 87 14.00 -2.65 -3.89
N LEU A 88 15.08 -3.41 -4.08
CA LEU A 88 16.45 -2.93 -3.86
C LEU A 88 17.21 -2.81 -5.19
N GLY A 89 17.27 -3.90 -5.95
CA GLY A 89 18.07 -3.98 -7.16
C GLY A 89 17.57 -3.06 -8.26
N LEU A 90 16.29 -3.17 -8.64
CA LEU A 90 15.69 -2.30 -9.64
C LEU A 90 15.66 -0.84 -9.18
N VAL A 91 15.45 -0.57 -7.88
CA VAL A 91 15.48 0.80 -7.36
C VAL A 91 16.86 1.44 -7.55
N PHE A 92 17.92 0.72 -7.19
CA PHE A 92 19.29 1.20 -7.41
C PHE A 92 19.59 1.39 -8.90
N ALA A 93 19.24 0.41 -9.74
CA ALA A 93 19.45 0.48 -11.18
C ALA A 93 18.70 1.67 -11.81
N THR A 94 17.44 1.88 -11.44
CA THR A 94 16.63 2.99 -11.94
C THR A 94 17.17 4.33 -11.46
N THR A 95 17.59 4.43 -10.19
CA THR A 95 18.24 5.63 -9.64
C THR A 95 19.50 6.00 -10.44
N LEU A 96 20.31 5.00 -10.78
CA LEU A 96 21.53 5.20 -11.57
C LEU A 96 21.21 5.62 -13.00
N VAL A 97 20.32 4.91 -13.70
CA VAL A 97 19.94 5.24 -15.09
C VAL A 97 19.33 6.63 -15.17
N VAL A 98 18.38 6.96 -14.29
CA VAL A 98 17.73 8.27 -14.27
C VAL A 98 18.71 9.37 -13.85
N GLY A 99 19.57 9.12 -12.87
CA GLY A 99 20.58 10.08 -12.44
C GLY A 99 21.59 10.40 -13.55
N LEU A 100 22.08 9.40 -14.27
CA LEU A 100 22.95 9.58 -15.43
C LEU A 100 22.24 10.37 -16.54
N LEU A 101 20.99 10.00 -16.86
CA LEU A 101 20.20 10.67 -17.88
C LEU A 101 19.91 12.13 -17.51
N PHE A 102 19.54 12.40 -16.27
CA PHE A 102 19.32 13.75 -15.75
C PHE A 102 20.58 14.59 -15.82
N LYS A 103 21.73 14.04 -15.42
CA LYS A 103 23.02 14.73 -15.50
C LYS A 103 23.43 15.02 -16.96
N TRP A 104 23.09 14.13 -17.89
CA TRP A 104 23.33 14.35 -19.31
C TRP A 104 22.44 15.47 -19.88
N LEU A 105 21.17 15.54 -19.46
CA LEU A 105 20.23 16.58 -19.86
C LEU A 105 20.54 17.94 -19.21
N PHE A 106 21.06 17.94 -17.98
CA PHE A 106 21.38 19.14 -17.20
C PHE A 106 22.84 19.09 -16.68
N PRO A 107 23.84 19.32 -17.55
CA PRO A 107 25.25 19.19 -17.19
C PRO A 107 25.72 20.13 -16.08
N ASP A 108 25.06 21.28 -15.93
CA ASP A 108 25.43 22.31 -14.95
C ASP A 108 25.00 21.97 -13.51
N LEU A 109 24.09 21.00 -13.33
CA LEU A 109 23.57 20.62 -12.02
C LEU A 109 24.46 19.60 -11.31
N ALA A 110 24.48 19.62 -9.98
CA ALA A 110 25.34 18.76 -9.19
C ALA A 110 24.97 17.27 -9.33
N TRP A 111 25.98 16.38 -9.34
CA TRP A 111 25.76 14.92 -9.36
C TRP A 111 24.86 14.42 -8.22
N PRO A 112 25.01 14.87 -6.96
CA PRO A 112 24.12 14.46 -5.88
C PRO A 112 22.65 14.83 -6.15
N LEU A 113 22.37 15.98 -6.78
CA LEU A 113 21.00 16.36 -7.14
C LEU A 113 20.42 15.42 -8.22
N ALA A 114 21.24 15.02 -9.20
CA ALA A 114 20.83 14.09 -10.24
C ALA A 114 20.45 12.71 -9.66
N PHE A 115 21.28 12.17 -8.76
CA PHE A 115 20.97 10.92 -8.07
C PHE A 115 19.84 11.05 -7.05
N ALA A 116 19.66 12.22 -6.41
CA ALA A 116 18.49 12.50 -5.58
C ALA A 116 17.21 12.44 -6.42
N PHE A 117 17.19 13.06 -7.61
CA PHE A 117 16.07 12.97 -8.54
C PHE A 117 15.82 11.52 -8.99
N GLY A 118 16.88 10.77 -9.33
CA GLY A 118 16.77 9.35 -9.63
C GLY A 118 16.13 8.54 -8.50
N ALA A 119 16.58 8.76 -7.26
CA ALA A 119 16.05 8.09 -6.07
C ALA A 119 14.60 8.47 -5.78
N ILE A 120 14.22 9.72 -6.07
CA ILE A 120 12.85 10.23 -5.92
C ILE A 120 11.88 9.48 -6.86
N VAL A 121 12.21 9.35 -8.15
CA VAL A 121 11.27 8.79 -9.15
C VAL A 121 11.36 7.27 -9.30
N SER A 122 12.35 6.66 -8.64
CA SER A 122 12.64 5.24 -8.77
C SER A 122 11.57 4.32 -8.13
N PRO A 123 11.04 4.56 -6.92
CA PRO A 123 10.06 3.68 -6.29
C PRO A 123 8.71 3.75 -7.00
N PRO A 124 8.19 2.63 -7.56
CA PRO A 124 6.81 2.57 -8.00
C PRO A 124 5.83 2.39 -6.84
N ASP A 125 4.66 2.98 -6.97
CA ASP A 125 3.49 2.80 -6.13
C ASP A 125 2.58 1.71 -6.71
N ALA A 126 2.41 0.62 -5.97
CA ALA A 126 1.58 -0.50 -6.37
C ALA A 126 0.09 -0.29 -6.08
N VAL A 127 -0.33 0.72 -5.32
CA VAL A 127 -1.73 0.89 -4.88
C VAL A 127 -2.66 1.02 -6.09
N ALA A 128 -2.30 1.85 -7.06
CA ALA A 128 -3.09 2.01 -8.28
C ALA A 128 -3.13 0.71 -9.12
N ALA A 129 -2.01 -0.01 -9.20
CA ALA A 129 -1.87 -1.23 -10.01
C ALA A 129 -2.71 -2.35 -9.42
N THR A 130 -2.55 -2.58 -8.12
CA THR A 130 -3.25 -3.62 -7.36
C THR A 130 -4.77 -3.37 -7.34
N ALA A 131 -5.22 -2.12 -7.26
CA ALA A 131 -6.64 -1.79 -7.37
C ALA A 131 -7.24 -2.18 -8.73
N ILE A 132 -6.47 -2.04 -9.83
CA ILE A 132 -6.89 -2.49 -11.16
C ILE A 132 -6.84 -4.02 -11.23
N LEU A 133 -5.73 -4.63 -10.83
CA LEU A 133 -5.51 -6.07 -10.89
C LEU A 133 -6.56 -6.88 -10.10
N LYS A 134 -6.95 -6.40 -8.91
CA LYS A 134 -7.98 -7.01 -8.06
C LYS A 134 -9.34 -7.10 -8.76
N ARG A 135 -9.66 -6.17 -9.69
CA ARG A 135 -10.90 -6.21 -10.49
C ARG A 135 -10.92 -7.32 -11.53
N PHE A 136 -9.76 -7.76 -11.99
CA PHE A 136 -9.61 -8.79 -13.03
C PHE A 136 -9.32 -10.18 -12.46
N ALA A 137 -9.34 -10.37 -11.13
CA ALA A 137 -9.08 -11.63 -10.45
C ALA A 137 -7.77 -12.32 -10.90
N ILE A 138 -6.71 -11.51 -11.03
CA ILE A 138 -5.37 -11.94 -11.48
C ILE A 138 -4.63 -12.64 -10.32
N HIS A 139 -3.69 -13.52 -10.69
CA HIS A 139 -2.86 -14.33 -9.81
C HIS A 139 -2.41 -13.64 -8.52
N SER A 140 -2.70 -14.27 -7.38
CA SER A 140 -2.24 -13.90 -6.03
C SER A 140 -0.75 -13.56 -5.96
N HIS A 141 0.08 -14.35 -6.64
CA HIS A 141 1.52 -14.12 -6.74
C HIS A 141 1.86 -12.70 -7.24
N LEU A 142 1.21 -12.24 -8.31
CA LEU A 142 1.50 -10.93 -8.91
C LEU A 142 1.10 -9.79 -7.98
N LEU A 143 -0.05 -9.94 -7.30
CA LEU A 143 -0.49 -8.98 -6.28
C LEU A 143 0.51 -8.92 -5.12
N ALA A 144 0.94 -10.07 -4.61
CA ALA A 144 1.91 -10.15 -3.51
C ALA A 144 3.27 -9.54 -3.87
N VAL A 145 3.76 -9.80 -5.09
CA VAL A 145 5.03 -9.22 -5.56
C VAL A 145 4.91 -7.70 -5.68
N LEU A 146 3.81 -7.19 -6.24
CA LEU A 146 3.60 -5.75 -6.39
C LEU A 146 3.41 -5.02 -5.05
N GLU A 147 2.55 -5.54 -4.17
CA GLU A 147 2.35 -4.98 -2.83
C GLU A 147 3.65 -5.05 -2.01
N GLY A 148 4.37 -6.17 -2.06
CA GLY A 148 5.65 -6.35 -1.39
C GLY A 148 6.76 -5.44 -1.94
N GLU A 149 6.82 -5.26 -3.26
CA GLU A 149 7.75 -4.33 -3.90
C GLU A 149 7.51 -2.90 -3.41
N SER A 150 6.25 -2.43 -3.50
CA SER A 150 5.85 -1.08 -3.09
C SER A 150 6.11 -0.76 -1.62
N LEU A 151 6.14 -1.78 -0.77
CA LEU A 151 6.42 -1.60 0.65
C LEU A 151 7.91 -1.33 0.93
N VAL A 152 8.78 -2.08 0.25
CA VAL A 152 10.23 -2.04 0.50
C VAL A 152 10.92 -0.98 -0.37
N ASN A 153 10.38 -0.69 -1.55
CA ASN A 153 10.97 0.27 -2.49
C ASN A 153 10.89 1.72 -2.00
N ASP A 154 9.83 2.10 -1.27
CA ASP A 154 9.66 3.43 -0.71
C ASP A 154 10.74 3.69 0.33
N ALA A 155 11.06 2.68 1.13
CA ALA A 155 12.16 2.73 2.08
C ALA A 155 13.52 2.83 1.38
N SER A 156 13.78 2.01 0.36
CA SER A 156 15.07 2.04 -0.33
C SER A 156 15.29 3.35 -1.10
N GLY A 157 14.26 3.85 -1.78
CA GLY A 157 14.29 5.14 -2.47
C GLY A 157 14.53 6.32 -1.53
N LEU A 158 13.84 6.37 -0.39
CA LEU A 158 14.04 7.43 0.61
C LEU A 158 15.43 7.38 1.26
N VAL A 159 15.99 6.19 1.46
CA VAL A 159 17.37 6.06 1.97
C VAL A 159 18.37 6.57 0.92
N LEU A 160 18.24 6.17 -0.36
CA LEU A 160 19.09 6.67 -1.44
C LEU A 160 18.96 8.19 -1.60
N TYR A 161 17.74 8.73 -1.47
CA TYR A 161 17.48 10.17 -1.45
C TYR A 161 18.20 10.85 -0.28
N LYS A 162 18.10 10.34 0.95
CA LYS A 162 18.79 10.92 2.12
C LYS A 162 20.30 10.93 1.93
N LEU A 163 20.88 9.86 1.38
CA LEU A 163 22.31 9.78 1.05
C LEU A 163 22.72 10.81 -0.02
N ALA A 164 21.91 10.96 -1.06
CA ALA A 164 22.15 11.94 -2.12
C ALA A 164 22.05 13.38 -1.61
N VAL A 165 21.07 13.69 -0.75
CA VAL A 165 20.94 15.00 -0.10
C VAL A 165 22.08 15.24 0.88
N ALA A 166 22.50 14.24 1.66
CA ALA A 166 23.66 14.37 2.54
C ALA A 166 24.94 14.68 1.74
N ALA A 167 25.16 14.02 0.60
CA ALA A 167 26.28 14.32 -0.30
C ALA A 167 26.15 15.72 -0.93
N LEU A 168 24.93 16.17 -1.25
CA LEU A 168 24.65 17.51 -1.75
C LEU A 168 24.99 18.60 -0.74
N LEU A 169 24.68 18.38 0.54
CA LEU A 169 24.90 19.35 1.62
C LEU A 169 26.35 19.35 2.12
N SER A 170 26.98 18.17 2.20
CA SER A 170 28.36 18.05 2.70
C SER A 170 29.43 18.33 1.65
N GLY A 171 29.09 18.21 0.35
CA GLY A 171 30.04 18.34 -0.76
C GLY A 171 31.07 17.21 -0.86
N LEU A 172 31.05 16.25 0.05
CA LEU A 172 31.97 15.12 0.14
C LEU A 172 31.19 13.82 -0.09
N PHE A 173 31.64 13.01 -1.05
CA PHE A 173 31.08 11.70 -1.30
C PHE A 173 32.13 10.62 -1.07
N SER A 174 31.88 9.74 -0.10
CA SER A 174 32.62 8.50 0.08
C SER A 174 31.65 7.33 -0.10
N PHE A 175 31.89 6.51 -1.13
CA PHE A 175 31.06 5.35 -1.42
C PHE A 175 31.10 4.31 -0.30
N GLU A 176 32.27 4.11 0.31
CA GLU A 176 32.44 3.16 1.42
C GLU A 176 31.67 3.61 2.66
N ALA A 177 31.81 4.88 3.04
CA ALA A 177 31.05 5.44 4.17
C ALA A 177 29.54 5.37 3.91
N ALA A 178 29.09 5.74 2.70
CA ALA A 178 27.69 5.67 2.32
C ALA A 178 27.14 4.23 2.35
N ALA A 179 27.93 3.23 1.98
CA ALA A 179 27.53 1.82 2.02
C ALA A 179 27.40 1.30 3.47
N ILE A 180 28.32 1.68 4.37
CA ILE A 180 28.26 1.33 5.80
C ILE A 180 27.06 2.03 6.46
N ASP A 181 26.89 3.32 6.22
CA ASP A 181 25.75 4.10 6.72
C ASP A 181 24.43 3.52 6.23
N PHE A 182 24.35 3.13 4.96
CA PHE A 182 23.18 2.46 4.39
C PHE A 182 22.80 1.20 5.16
N ILE A 183 23.77 0.32 5.40
CA ILE A 183 23.54 -0.94 6.12
C ILE A 183 23.10 -0.64 7.57
N GLY A 184 23.75 0.32 8.23
CA GLY A 184 23.40 0.73 9.60
C GLY A 184 21.98 1.29 9.71
N VAL A 185 21.60 2.18 8.79
CA VAL A 185 20.27 2.81 8.72
C VAL A 185 19.17 1.77 8.45
N VAL A 186 19.44 0.79 7.59
CA VAL A 186 18.50 -0.31 7.28
C VAL A 186 18.35 -1.25 8.47
N ILE A 187 19.45 -1.82 8.99
CA ILE A 187 19.38 -2.77 10.11
C ILE A 187 18.78 -2.11 11.35
N GLY A 188 19.20 -0.88 11.66
CA GLY A 188 18.64 -0.11 12.77
C GLY A 188 17.14 0.14 12.64
N GLY A 189 16.68 0.48 11.44
CA GLY A 189 15.24 0.65 11.16
C GLY A 189 14.45 -0.64 11.43
N VAL A 190 14.96 -1.79 10.99
CA VAL A 190 14.34 -3.11 11.26
C VAL A 190 14.26 -3.40 12.75
N ILE A 191 15.36 -3.19 13.49
CA ILE A 191 15.41 -3.45 14.94
C ILE A 191 14.43 -2.56 15.69
N VAL A 192 14.41 -1.26 15.41
CA VAL A 192 13.50 -0.30 16.06
C VAL A 192 12.04 -0.65 15.73
N GLY A 193 11.74 -0.95 14.46
CA GLY A 193 10.40 -1.36 14.04
C GLY A 193 9.93 -2.64 14.73
N ALA A 194 10.82 -3.64 14.85
CA ALA A 194 10.53 -4.88 15.54
C ALA A 194 10.28 -4.66 17.04
N PHE A 195 11.09 -3.82 17.67
CA PHE A 195 10.93 -3.43 19.07
C PHE A 195 9.59 -2.73 19.32
N VAL A 196 9.28 -1.68 18.54
CA VAL A 196 8.03 -0.92 18.69
C VAL A 196 6.81 -1.81 18.42
N GLY A 197 6.83 -2.61 17.35
CA GLY A 197 5.75 -3.56 17.06
C GLY A 197 5.52 -4.58 18.17
N TRP A 198 6.60 -5.09 18.78
CA TRP A 198 6.51 -6.01 19.92
C TRP A 198 5.93 -5.32 21.16
N VAL A 199 6.40 -4.13 21.50
CA VAL A 199 5.93 -3.34 22.66
C VAL A 199 4.45 -2.97 22.50
N CYS A 200 4.06 -2.40 21.36
CA CYS A 200 2.68 -1.96 21.11
C CYS A 200 1.68 -3.12 21.19
N ASN A 201 2.07 -4.32 20.76
CA ASN A 201 1.25 -5.52 20.89
C ASN A 201 1.01 -5.94 22.36
N LEU A 202 2.00 -5.76 23.24
CA LEU A 202 1.85 -6.07 24.67
C LEU A 202 0.75 -5.22 25.31
N PHE A 203 0.67 -3.94 24.96
CA PHE A 203 -0.33 -3.01 25.47
C PHE A 203 -1.70 -3.21 24.81
N SER A 204 -1.74 -3.40 23.49
CA SER A 204 -3.01 -3.38 22.75
C SER A 204 -3.95 -4.55 23.08
N SER A 205 -3.42 -5.70 23.48
CA SER A 205 -4.23 -6.91 23.71
C SER A 205 -4.87 -7.00 25.10
N ARG A 206 -4.56 -6.06 26.01
CA ARG A 206 -4.92 -6.22 27.44
C ARG A 206 -5.61 -5.01 28.08
N PHE A 207 -5.51 -3.82 27.47
CA PHE A 207 -5.86 -2.57 28.16
C PHE A 207 -6.87 -1.67 27.45
N PHE A 208 -7.22 -1.92 26.18
CA PHE A 208 -8.04 -0.98 25.41
C PHE A 208 -9.36 -1.57 24.92
N ASP A 209 -10.43 -0.81 25.14
CA ASP A 209 -11.71 -1.01 24.45
C ASP A 209 -11.54 -0.81 22.93
N PRO A 210 -12.42 -1.39 22.09
CA PRO A 210 -12.27 -1.41 20.63
C PRO A 210 -11.95 -0.05 19.98
N ILE A 211 -12.66 1.01 20.39
CA ILE A 211 -12.46 2.36 19.83
C ILE A 211 -11.09 2.93 20.24
N VAL A 212 -10.70 2.74 21.51
CA VAL A 212 -9.42 3.24 22.03
C VAL A 212 -8.26 2.47 21.39
N ALA A 213 -8.43 1.17 21.12
CA ALA A 213 -7.45 0.38 20.40
C ALA A 213 -7.22 0.89 18.96
N VAL A 214 -8.30 1.28 18.26
CA VAL A 214 -8.19 1.90 16.93
C VAL A 214 -7.49 3.26 17.00
N LEU A 215 -7.84 4.11 17.97
CA LEU A 215 -7.13 5.39 18.18
C LEU A 215 -5.65 5.18 18.49
N PHE A 216 -5.32 4.23 19.34
CA PHE A 216 -3.94 3.87 19.65
C PHE A 216 -3.20 3.39 18.39
N SER A 217 -3.87 2.64 17.51
CA SER A 217 -3.28 2.17 16.25
C SER A 217 -2.81 3.32 15.36
N PHE A 218 -3.49 4.48 15.37
CA PHE A 218 -3.04 5.66 14.62
C PHE A 218 -1.76 6.28 15.17
N ILE A 219 -1.42 6.06 16.45
CA ILE A 219 -0.23 6.62 17.10
C ILE A 219 1.02 5.76 16.83
N ILE A 220 0.85 4.43 16.75
CA ILE A 220 1.93 3.45 16.53
C ILE A 220 2.88 3.83 15.37
N PRO A 221 2.42 4.17 14.15
CA PRO A 221 3.32 4.51 13.06
C PRO A 221 4.17 5.75 13.35
N TYR A 222 3.61 6.77 13.99
CA TYR A 222 4.38 7.96 14.36
C TYR A 222 5.43 7.65 15.42
N LEU A 223 5.09 6.79 16.39
CA LEU A 223 6.04 6.35 17.41
C LEU A 223 7.23 5.61 16.79
N ALA A 224 6.96 4.66 15.89
CA ALA A 224 8.00 3.93 15.17
C ALA A 224 8.87 4.87 14.33
N PHE A 225 8.25 5.77 13.57
CA PHE A 225 8.96 6.72 12.71
C PHE A 225 9.85 7.67 13.50
N ILE A 226 9.29 8.35 14.51
CA ILE A 226 10.01 9.38 15.29
C ILE A 226 11.14 8.74 16.11
N LEU A 227 10.92 7.58 16.72
CA LEU A 227 11.98 6.87 17.46
C LEU A 227 13.15 6.51 16.53
N ALA A 228 12.86 5.94 15.37
CA ALA A 228 13.89 5.60 14.39
C ALA A 228 14.62 6.83 13.84
N ASP A 229 13.90 7.90 13.50
CA ASP A 229 14.51 9.14 12.98
C ASP A 229 15.38 9.81 14.05
N SER A 230 14.98 9.79 15.34
CA SER A 230 15.78 10.30 16.45
C SER A 230 17.09 9.53 16.69
N LEU A 231 17.13 8.25 16.31
CA LEU A 231 18.32 7.40 16.36
C LEU A 231 19.14 7.47 15.06
N GLY A 232 18.73 8.28 14.08
CA GLY A 232 19.38 8.40 12.79
C GLY A 232 19.22 7.17 11.89
N VAL A 233 18.26 6.28 12.16
CA VAL A 233 18.00 5.06 11.38
C VAL A 233 16.74 5.21 10.52
N SER A 234 16.41 4.22 9.68
CA SER A 234 15.30 4.34 8.72
C SER A 234 13.93 4.30 9.42
N GLY A 235 13.32 5.47 9.61
CA GLY A 235 11.94 5.60 10.10
C GLY A 235 10.91 4.91 9.22
N VAL A 236 11.12 4.96 7.90
CA VAL A 236 10.27 4.31 6.89
C VAL A 236 10.24 2.79 7.11
N LEU A 237 11.43 2.18 7.20
CA LEU A 237 11.55 0.74 7.39
C LEU A 237 11.08 0.29 8.78
N SER A 238 11.28 1.16 9.79
CA SER A 238 10.77 0.92 11.14
C SER A 238 9.25 0.81 11.16
N VAL A 239 8.55 1.73 10.50
CA VAL A 239 7.09 1.71 10.37
C VAL A 239 6.61 0.47 9.62
N VAL A 240 7.27 0.12 8.52
CA VAL A 240 6.95 -1.06 7.71
C VAL A 240 7.08 -2.35 8.53
N VAL A 241 8.20 -2.55 9.23
CA VAL A 241 8.44 -3.74 10.04
C VAL A 241 7.46 -3.79 11.22
N CYS A 242 7.20 -2.65 11.86
CA CYS A 242 6.18 -2.54 12.90
C CYS A 242 4.80 -2.96 12.36
N GLY A 243 4.46 -2.54 11.14
CA GLY A 243 3.20 -2.86 10.48
C GLY A 243 3.04 -4.35 10.16
N LEU A 244 4.09 -4.96 9.58
CA LEU A 244 4.12 -6.39 9.26
C LEU A 244 4.01 -7.29 10.50
N ILE A 245 4.55 -6.83 11.64
CA ILE A 245 4.42 -7.54 12.91
C ILE A 245 3.00 -7.35 13.47
N GLY A 246 2.46 -6.13 13.39
CA GLY A 246 1.10 -5.79 13.83
C GLY A 246 0.01 -6.62 13.13
N SER A 247 0.14 -6.83 11.82
CA SER A 247 -0.85 -7.58 11.02
C SER A 247 -1.09 -9.01 11.54
N ARG A 248 -0.03 -9.70 11.99
CA ARG A 248 -0.13 -11.07 12.54
C ARG A 248 -0.85 -11.12 13.88
N PHE A 249 -0.71 -10.08 14.68
CA PHE A 249 -1.37 -9.98 15.97
C PHE A 249 -2.83 -9.55 15.83
N LEU A 250 -3.16 -8.73 14.83
CA LEU A 250 -4.53 -8.31 14.52
C LEU A 250 -5.49 -9.50 14.42
N VAL A 251 -5.10 -10.52 13.66
CA VAL A 251 -5.92 -11.70 13.41
C VAL A 251 -6.07 -12.60 14.64
N THR A 252 -5.04 -12.65 15.49
CA THR A 252 -4.99 -13.62 16.61
C THR A 252 -5.46 -13.08 17.95
N ARG A 253 -5.45 -11.77 18.16
CA ARG A 253 -5.66 -11.16 19.49
C ARG A 253 -6.73 -10.09 19.59
N PHE A 254 -7.14 -9.49 18.47
CA PHE A 254 -8.14 -8.43 18.51
C PHE A 254 -9.55 -9.01 18.41
N SER A 255 -10.53 -8.30 18.96
CA SER A 255 -11.94 -8.65 18.77
C SER A 255 -12.41 -8.31 17.35
N SER A 256 -13.45 -9.00 16.88
CA SER A 256 -14.10 -8.75 15.59
C SER A 256 -14.52 -7.29 15.43
N LEU A 257 -15.16 -6.72 16.45
CA LEU A 257 -15.56 -5.31 16.46
C LEU A 257 -14.37 -4.35 16.27
N THR A 258 -13.23 -4.64 16.92
CA THR A 258 -12.03 -3.81 16.77
C THR A 258 -11.47 -3.90 15.35
N ARG A 259 -11.51 -5.08 14.73
CA ARG A 259 -11.07 -5.25 13.33
C ARG A 259 -11.96 -4.51 12.35
N VAL A 260 -13.28 -4.65 12.47
CA VAL A 260 -14.25 -3.98 11.57
C VAL A 260 -14.13 -2.45 11.67
N ILE A 261 -14.12 -1.91 12.90
CA ILE A 261 -13.95 -0.46 13.10
C ILE A 261 -12.57 -0.01 12.62
N GLY A 262 -11.53 -0.80 12.89
CA GLY A 262 -10.16 -0.53 12.48
C GLY A 262 -10.02 -0.38 10.97
N TRP A 263 -10.44 -1.40 10.19
CA TRP A 263 -10.37 -1.37 8.73
C TRP A 263 -11.08 -0.14 8.15
N ALA A 264 -12.33 0.10 8.55
CA ALA A 264 -13.10 1.24 8.07
C ALA A 264 -12.46 2.59 8.44
N SER A 265 -11.93 2.71 9.67
CA SER A 265 -11.30 3.96 10.12
C SER A 265 -10.00 4.25 9.39
N TRP A 266 -9.17 3.22 9.15
CA TRP A 266 -7.94 3.34 8.40
C TRP A 266 -8.17 3.67 6.93
N ASP A 267 -9.15 3.04 6.28
CA ASP A 267 -9.52 3.37 4.90
C ASP A 267 -9.87 4.86 4.76
N VAL A 268 -10.68 5.40 5.67
CA VAL A 268 -11.05 6.82 5.67
C VAL A 268 -9.82 7.72 5.85
N VAL A 269 -8.96 7.41 6.82
CA VAL A 269 -7.76 8.21 7.11
C VAL A 269 -6.78 8.19 5.93
N VAL A 270 -6.49 7.03 5.35
CA VAL A 270 -5.55 6.90 4.22
C VAL A 270 -6.10 7.57 2.97
N ILE A 271 -7.40 7.42 2.68
CA ILE A 271 -8.04 8.15 1.57
C ILE A 271 -7.93 9.65 1.79
N LEU A 272 -8.20 10.15 3.01
CA LEU A 272 -8.10 11.57 3.33
C LEU A 272 -6.68 12.10 3.15
N LEU A 273 -5.67 11.38 3.64
CA LEU A 273 -4.27 11.74 3.47
C LEU A 273 -3.86 11.76 1.99
N ASN A 274 -4.25 10.74 1.23
CA ASN A 274 -3.99 10.71 -0.21
C ASN A 274 -4.66 11.90 -0.92
N CYS A 275 -5.91 12.21 -0.55
CA CYS A 275 -6.64 13.35 -1.10
C CYS A 275 -5.94 14.67 -0.83
N LEU A 276 -5.51 14.86 0.43
CA LEU A 276 -4.77 16.04 0.84
C LEU A 276 -3.52 16.18 -0.01
N VAL A 277 -2.70 15.13 -0.06
CA VAL A 277 -1.45 15.19 -0.80
C VAL A 277 -1.72 15.52 -2.26
N PHE A 278 -2.49 14.72 -3.00
CA PHE A 278 -2.72 14.94 -4.43
C PHE A 278 -3.27 16.33 -4.79
N VAL A 279 -4.11 16.92 -3.92
CA VAL A 279 -4.56 18.31 -4.13
C VAL A 279 -3.42 19.31 -3.90
N LEU A 280 -2.62 19.13 -2.85
CA LEU A 280 -1.42 19.94 -2.61
C LEU A 280 -0.43 19.84 -3.78
N ILE A 281 -0.26 18.65 -4.34
CA ILE A 281 0.53 18.41 -5.55
C ILE A 281 0.06 19.31 -6.68
N GLY A 282 -1.24 19.24 -7.00
CA GLY A 282 -1.82 20.02 -8.08
C GLY A 282 -1.62 21.53 -7.88
N LEU A 283 -1.83 22.01 -6.65
CA LEU A 283 -1.63 23.43 -6.31
C LEU A 283 -0.20 23.89 -6.58
N GLN A 284 0.78 23.07 -6.16
CA GLN A 284 2.19 23.41 -6.31
C GLN A 284 2.64 23.37 -7.77
N MET A 285 2.10 22.44 -8.57
CA MET A 285 2.38 22.38 -10.00
C MET A 285 2.00 23.68 -10.69
N GLY A 286 0.79 24.18 -10.48
CA GLY A 286 0.38 25.38 -11.19
C GLY A 286 1.16 26.64 -10.77
N ARG A 287 1.72 26.67 -9.55
CA ARG A 287 2.69 27.70 -9.15
C ARG A 287 4.03 27.60 -9.89
N ILE A 288 4.56 26.39 -10.05
CA ILE A 288 5.83 26.18 -10.77
C ILE A 288 5.64 26.45 -12.26
N ALA A 289 4.53 25.99 -12.83
CA ALA A 289 4.19 26.20 -14.24
C ALA A 289 3.97 27.69 -14.57
N SER A 290 3.41 28.49 -13.66
CA SER A 290 3.24 29.93 -13.89
C SER A 290 4.56 30.71 -13.88
N GLY A 291 5.63 30.16 -13.29
CA GLY A 291 6.97 30.73 -13.30
C GLY A 291 7.81 30.35 -14.53
N MET A 292 7.31 29.48 -15.42
CA MET A 292 8.04 28.99 -16.60
C MET A 292 7.41 29.52 -17.89
N SER A 293 8.23 29.71 -18.94
CA SER A 293 7.70 30.01 -20.28
C SER A 293 7.06 28.77 -20.90
N MET A 294 6.14 28.97 -21.85
CA MET A 294 5.46 27.86 -22.53
C MET A 294 6.46 26.93 -23.25
N ASP A 295 7.53 27.50 -23.83
CA ASP A 295 8.59 26.74 -24.49
C ASP A 295 9.38 25.87 -23.50
N GLN A 296 9.69 26.41 -22.32
CA GLN A 296 10.35 25.65 -21.24
C GLN A 296 9.49 24.49 -20.77
N ILE A 297 8.19 24.72 -20.57
CA ILE A 297 7.24 23.67 -20.18
C ILE A 297 7.23 22.56 -21.23
N GLY A 298 7.19 22.91 -22.52
CA GLY A 298 7.23 21.93 -23.61
C GLY A 298 8.52 21.09 -23.62
N ILE A 299 9.68 21.75 -23.53
CA ILE A 299 10.99 21.08 -23.52
C ILE A 299 11.14 20.16 -22.31
N TYR A 300 10.86 20.67 -21.11
CA TYR A 300 11.00 19.88 -19.88
C TYR A 300 9.97 18.74 -19.79
N SER A 301 8.77 18.93 -20.34
CA SER A 301 7.82 17.82 -20.49
C SER A 301 8.33 16.74 -21.45
N GLY A 302 9.00 17.14 -22.54
CA GLY A 302 9.70 16.20 -23.42
C GLY A 302 10.82 15.43 -22.72
N TYR A 303 11.61 16.10 -21.89
CA TYR A 303 12.62 15.44 -21.06
C TYR A 303 12.01 14.48 -20.03
N ALA A 304 10.93 14.88 -19.36
CA ALA A 304 10.19 14.01 -18.45
C ALA A 304 9.63 12.77 -19.16
N LEU A 305 9.20 12.89 -20.42
CA LEU A 305 8.77 11.75 -21.25
C LEU A 305 9.94 10.79 -21.52
N ILE A 306 11.12 11.31 -21.88
CA ILE A 306 12.32 10.49 -22.12
C ILE A 306 12.73 9.78 -20.83
N ILE A 307 12.75 10.48 -19.70
CA ILE A 307 13.03 9.91 -18.37
C ILE A 307 12.03 8.80 -18.05
N THR A 308 10.73 9.04 -18.26
CA THR A 308 9.68 8.04 -18.03
C THR A 308 9.87 6.81 -18.91
N ALA A 309 10.19 7.00 -20.19
CA ALA A 309 10.46 5.91 -21.12
C ALA A 309 11.69 5.09 -20.68
N ALA A 310 12.77 5.75 -20.26
CA ALA A 310 13.96 5.09 -19.72
C ALA A 310 13.64 4.28 -18.46
N MET A 311 12.79 4.79 -17.58
CA MET A 311 12.36 4.10 -16.37
C MET A 311 11.49 2.87 -16.66
N ILE A 312 10.55 2.97 -17.60
CA ILE A 312 9.74 1.84 -18.06
C ILE A 312 10.63 0.77 -18.72
N ALA A 313 11.56 1.19 -19.58
CA ALA A 313 12.51 0.30 -20.22
C ALA A 313 13.42 -0.41 -19.21
N THR A 314 13.96 0.32 -18.23
CA THR A 314 14.80 -0.24 -17.16
C THR A 314 14.05 -1.31 -16.39
N ARG A 315 12.80 -1.05 -16.01
CA ARG A 315 11.92 -2.01 -15.33
C ARG A 315 11.69 -3.27 -16.18
N ALA A 316 11.31 -3.10 -17.45
CA ALA A 316 11.09 -4.22 -18.35
C ALA A 316 12.36 -5.07 -18.52
N VAL A 317 13.49 -4.43 -18.83
CA VAL A 317 14.78 -5.12 -19.00
C VAL A 317 15.14 -5.89 -17.74
N TRP A 318 14.99 -5.29 -16.55
CA TRP A 318 15.31 -5.95 -15.28
C TRP A 318 14.46 -7.21 -15.04
N ILE A 319 13.14 -7.10 -15.20
CA ILE A 319 12.20 -8.21 -14.99
C ILE A 319 12.49 -9.35 -15.98
N TYR A 320 12.64 -9.04 -17.28
CA TYR A 320 12.95 -10.05 -18.29
C TYR A 320 14.36 -10.64 -18.12
N ALA A 321 15.35 -9.85 -17.67
CA ALA A 321 16.70 -10.34 -17.41
C ALA A 321 16.71 -11.34 -16.23
N ILE A 322 16.00 -11.04 -15.14
CA ILE A 322 15.86 -11.95 -14.01
C ILE A 322 15.17 -13.23 -14.43
N HIS A 323 14.05 -13.11 -15.15
CA HIS A 323 13.33 -14.26 -15.64
C HIS A 323 14.22 -15.17 -16.51
N THR A 324 14.96 -14.57 -17.45
CA THR A 324 15.89 -15.30 -18.32
C THR A 324 17.02 -15.95 -17.52
N CYS A 325 17.56 -15.26 -16.50
CA CYS A 325 18.60 -15.81 -15.63
C CYS A 325 18.09 -17.01 -14.82
N VAL A 326 16.90 -16.89 -14.22
CA VAL A 326 16.26 -17.98 -13.46
C VAL A 326 15.95 -19.17 -14.37
N TYR A 327 15.40 -18.91 -15.55
CA TYR A 327 15.11 -19.92 -16.58
C TYR A 327 16.38 -20.68 -16.95
N MET A 328 17.47 -19.97 -17.28
CA MET A 328 18.75 -20.57 -17.62
C MET A 328 19.29 -21.46 -16.49
N ILE A 329 19.27 -20.99 -15.23
CA ILE A 329 19.71 -21.79 -14.08
C ILE A 329 18.87 -23.06 -13.90
N ARG A 330 17.56 -23.02 -14.15
CA ARG A 330 16.66 -24.18 -14.07
C ARG A 330 16.92 -25.18 -15.19
N CYS A 331 17.13 -24.70 -16.42
CA CYS A 331 17.55 -25.53 -17.56
C CYS A 331 18.86 -26.25 -17.25
N PHE A 332 19.85 -25.56 -16.68
CA PHE A 332 21.11 -26.18 -16.25
C PHE A 332 20.94 -27.24 -15.16
N LYS A 333 19.91 -27.12 -14.31
CA LYS A 333 19.60 -28.09 -13.24
C LYS A 333 18.64 -29.21 -13.68
N GLY A 334 18.15 -29.19 -14.92
CA GLY A 334 17.24 -30.21 -15.45
C GLY A 334 15.85 -30.26 -14.80
N VAL A 335 15.47 -29.22 -14.03
CA VAL A 335 14.18 -29.14 -13.34
C VAL A 335 13.23 -28.32 -14.20
N TRP A 336 12.49 -29.00 -15.08
CA TRP A 336 11.45 -28.39 -15.91
C TRP A 336 10.11 -28.45 -15.19
N THR A 337 9.38 -27.33 -15.19
CA THR A 337 8.01 -27.27 -14.66
C THR A 337 7.08 -26.69 -15.71
N GLN A 338 5.88 -27.26 -15.83
CA GLN A 338 4.84 -26.86 -16.79
C GLN A 338 4.26 -25.46 -16.51
N ASP A 339 4.61 -24.85 -15.36
CA ASP A 339 4.17 -23.51 -14.94
C ASP A 339 4.79 -22.36 -15.76
N ASP A 340 5.71 -22.63 -16.69
CA ASP A 340 6.45 -21.59 -17.43
C ASP A 340 5.63 -20.89 -18.55
N GLU A 341 4.48 -21.44 -18.94
CA GLU A 341 3.70 -20.96 -20.10
C GLU A 341 2.96 -19.63 -19.82
N HIS A 342 2.75 -19.28 -18.55
CA HIS A 342 2.05 -18.06 -18.12
C HIS A 342 3.00 -16.93 -17.65
N LEU A 343 4.27 -17.23 -17.38
CA LEU A 343 5.24 -16.30 -16.79
C LEU A 343 5.47 -15.03 -17.63
N TRP A 344 5.47 -15.14 -18.96
CA TRP A 344 5.70 -13.97 -19.81
C TRP A 344 4.55 -12.95 -19.75
N ARG A 345 3.32 -13.40 -19.51
CA ARG A 345 2.13 -12.55 -19.35
C ARG A 345 2.20 -11.81 -18.01
N ASP A 346 2.55 -12.53 -16.95
CA ASP A 346 2.73 -11.96 -15.61
C ASP A 346 3.88 -10.95 -15.62
N ASN A 347 5.00 -11.24 -16.29
CA ASN A 347 6.13 -10.33 -16.44
C ASN A 347 5.77 -9.07 -17.24
N ALA A 348 4.95 -9.19 -18.29
CA ALA A 348 4.48 -8.04 -19.05
C ALA A 348 3.64 -7.10 -18.17
N ILE A 349 2.74 -7.67 -17.35
CA ILE A 349 1.96 -6.87 -16.41
C ILE A 349 2.84 -6.26 -15.33
N LEU A 350 3.76 -7.03 -14.75
CA LEU A 350 4.69 -6.55 -13.73
C LEU A 350 5.55 -5.39 -14.26
N SER A 351 5.98 -5.48 -15.52
CA SER A 351 6.75 -4.43 -16.20
C SER A 351 5.92 -3.17 -16.43
N TRP A 352 4.64 -3.32 -16.76
CA TRP A 352 3.74 -2.21 -17.07
C TRP A 352 3.06 -1.58 -15.84
N SER A 353 3.16 -2.19 -14.66
CA SER A 353 2.48 -1.75 -13.43
C SER A 353 3.30 -0.80 -12.54
N GLY A 354 4.42 -0.25 -13.03
CA GLY A 354 5.23 0.72 -12.31
C GLY A 354 4.64 2.13 -12.29
N MET A 355 3.48 2.35 -11.67
CA MET A 355 2.93 3.70 -11.47
C MET A 355 3.73 4.43 -10.39
N ARG A 356 3.89 5.76 -10.44
CA ARG A 356 4.59 6.52 -9.38
C ARG A 356 3.57 7.20 -8.48
N GLY A 357 3.87 7.27 -7.20
CA GLY A 357 2.91 7.67 -6.18
C GLY A 357 3.30 8.90 -5.39
N ILE A 358 2.64 9.02 -4.24
CA ILE A 358 2.75 10.13 -3.30
C ILE A 358 4.17 10.27 -2.73
N VAL A 359 4.85 9.15 -2.51
CA VAL A 359 6.17 9.11 -1.85
C VAL A 359 7.22 9.84 -2.70
N SER A 360 7.25 9.58 -4.00
CA SER A 360 8.14 10.28 -4.94
C SER A 360 7.98 11.79 -4.85
N LEU A 361 6.76 12.30 -4.92
CA LEU A 361 6.59 13.74 -4.84
C LEU A 361 6.95 14.28 -3.45
N THR A 362 6.52 13.62 -2.39
CA THR A 362 6.82 14.07 -1.04
C THR A 362 8.34 14.21 -0.83
N ALA A 363 9.12 13.27 -1.37
CA ALA A 363 10.58 13.35 -1.39
C ALA A 363 11.12 14.50 -2.26
N ALA A 364 10.51 14.78 -3.41
CA ALA A 364 10.87 15.95 -4.24
C ALA A 364 10.62 17.28 -3.51
N LEU A 365 9.48 17.40 -2.81
CA LEU A 365 9.15 18.59 -2.03
C LEU A 365 10.08 18.76 -0.82
N ALA A 366 10.55 17.64 -0.27
CA ALA A 366 11.51 17.56 0.82
C ALA A 366 12.91 18.07 0.48
N LEU A 367 13.22 18.32 -0.80
CA LEU A 367 14.48 18.94 -1.18
C LEU A 367 14.67 20.30 -0.47
N PRO A 368 15.85 20.53 0.14
CA PRO A 368 16.11 21.73 0.92
C PRO A 368 16.01 22.97 0.03
N TYR A 369 15.49 24.06 0.60
CA TYR A 369 15.38 25.33 -0.11
C TYR A 369 16.72 26.01 -0.33
N GLN A 370 17.68 25.80 0.58
CA GLN A 370 18.98 26.46 0.60
C GLN A 370 20.10 25.45 0.86
N LEU A 371 21.28 25.71 0.31
CA LEU A 371 22.52 25.05 0.70
C LEU A 371 23.00 25.56 2.07
N PRO A 372 23.94 24.85 2.74
CA PRO A 372 24.54 25.34 3.99
C PRO A 372 25.25 26.69 3.85
N SER A 373 25.61 27.09 2.63
CA SER A 373 26.15 28.40 2.29
C SER A 373 25.11 29.54 2.33
N GLY A 374 23.82 29.23 2.46
CA GLY A 374 22.71 30.20 2.43
C GLY A 374 22.17 30.51 1.03
N GLU A 375 22.81 30.00 -0.03
CA GLU A 375 22.35 30.16 -1.41
C GLU A 375 21.16 29.23 -1.72
N PRO A 376 20.21 29.65 -2.59
CA PRO A 376 19.10 28.81 -3.00
C PRO A 376 19.60 27.56 -3.76
N LEU A 377 18.96 26.41 -3.54
CA LEU A 377 19.34 25.17 -4.22
C LEU A 377 19.07 25.25 -5.74
N PRO A 378 20.11 25.26 -6.60
CA PRO A 378 19.91 25.26 -8.04
C PRO A 378 19.21 23.98 -8.50
N GLY A 379 18.21 24.12 -9.38
CA GLY A 379 17.51 22.99 -9.97
C GLY A 379 16.41 22.35 -9.12
N ARG A 380 16.10 22.87 -7.92
CA ARG A 380 15.02 22.34 -7.07
C ARG A 380 13.66 22.35 -7.77
N ASP A 381 13.24 23.49 -8.30
CA ASP A 381 11.92 23.62 -8.92
C ASP A 381 11.81 22.81 -10.23
N LEU A 382 12.93 22.66 -10.94
CA LEU A 382 13.05 21.77 -12.08
C LEU A 382 12.84 20.30 -11.69
N VAL A 383 13.47 19.84 -10.60
CA VAL A 383 13.28 18.49 -10.07
C VAL A 383 11.82 18.27 -9.69
N ILE A 384 11.19 19.20 -8.98
CA ILE A 384 9.78 19.08 -8.59
C ILE A 384 8.88 19.01 -9.84
N PHE A 385 9.12 19.86 -10.83
CA PHE A 385 8.39 19.86 -12.10
C PHE A 385 8.53 18.51 -12.83
N LEU A 386 9.76 18.01 -12.99
CA LEU A 386 10.01 16.75 -13.69
C LEU A 386 9.40 15.57 -12.92
N THR A 387 9.54 15.52 -11.60
CA THR A 387 8.92 14.48 -10.77
C THR A 387 7.41 14.49 -10.95
N PHE A 388 6.80 15.67 -10.96
CA PHE A 388 5.36 15.81 -11.19
C PHE A 388 4.94 15.27 -12.56
N VAL A 389 5.61 15.70 -13.64
CA VAL A 389 5.27 15.25 -15.00
C VAL A 389 5.49 13.74 -15.14
N VAL A 390 6.56 13.19 -14.55
CA VAL A 390 6.79 11.73 -14.50
C VAL A 390 5.64 11.02 -13.78
N ILE A 391 5.19 11.51 -12.62
CA ILE A 391 4.04 10.94 -11.90
C ILE A 391 2.79 10.99 -12.78
N LEU A 392 2.48 12.12 -13.41
CA LEU A 392 1.32 12.22 -14.30
C LEU A 392 1.38 11.23 -15.46
N ILE A 393 2.50 11.18 -16.18
CA ILE A 393 2.68 10.28 -17.33
C ILE A 393 2.53 8.83 -16.86
N THR A 394 3.18 8.45 -15.76
CA THR A 394 3.17 7.07 -15.26
C THR A 394 1.84 6.67 -14.63
N LEU A 395 1.04 7.61 -14.12
CA LEU A 395 -0.27 7.31 -13.57
C LEU A 395 -1.35 7.29 -14.67
N ILE A 396 -1.28 8.19 -15.65
CA ILE A 396 -2.24 8.26 -16.77
C ILE A 396 -2.00 7.13 -17.78
N ILE A 397 -0.77 6.98 -18.29
CA ILE A 397 -0.48 6.05 -19.39
C ILE A 397 -0.64 4.60 -18.89
N PRO A 398 0.18 4.09 -17.96
CA PRO A 398 -0.05 2.79 -17.32
C PRO A 398 -1.44 2.62 -16.72
N GLY A 399 -1.95 3.59 -15.95
CA GLY A 399 -3.22 3.42 -15.23
C GLY A 399 -4.43 3.23 -16.14
N LEU A 400 -4.47 3.89 -17.30
CA LEU A 400 -5.57 3.72 -18.28
C LEU A 400 -5.33 2.56 -19.25
N SER A 401 -4.07 2.24 -19.57
CA SER A 401 -3.75 1.18 -20.54
C SER A 401 -3.65 -0.21 -19.91
N LEU A 402 -3.38 -0.33 -18.60
CA LEU A 402 -3.25 -1.61 -17.89
C LEU A 402 -4.51 -2.50 -18.01
N PRO A 403 -5.76 -1.99 -17.84
CA PRO A 403 -6.96 -2.80 -18.06
C PRO A 403 -7.05 -3.38 -19.49
N CYS A 404 -6.66 -2.59 -20.49
CA CYS A 404 -6.66 -3.00 -21.89
C CYS A 404 -5.59 -4.09 -22.13
N LEU A 405 -4.40 -3.91 -21.56
CA LEU A 405 -3.31 -4.89 -21.62
C LEU A 405 -3.73 -6.24 -21.00
N ILE A 406 -4.38 -6.20 -19.83
CA ILE A 406 -4.90 -7.40 -19.15
C ILE A 406 -5.93 -8.13 -20.03
N ALA A 407 -6.90 -7.38 -20.57
CA ALA A 407 -7.93 -7.95 -21.45
C ALA A 407 -7.32 -8.58 -22.71
N TRP A 408 -6.29 -7.97 -23.26
CA TRP A 408 -5.58 -8.47 -24.44
C TRP A 408 -4.78 -9.75 -24.15
N LEU A 409 -4.13 -9.84 -22.98
CA LEU A 409 -3.33 -11.00 -22.59
C LEU A 409 -4.15 -12.26 -22.25
N LYS A 410 -5.49 -12.17 -22.22
CA LYS A 410 -6.42 -13.29 -21.96
C LYS A 410 -5.97 -14.19 -20.79
N ILE A 411 -5.65 -13.57 -19.66
CA ILE A 411 -5.18 -14.30 -18.48
C ILE A 411 -6.36 -15.09 -17.93
N PRO A 412 -6.25 -16.42 -17.79
CA PRO A 412 -7.32 -17.19 -17.19
C PRO A 412 -7.52 -16.71 -15.75
N PRO A 413 -8.77 -16.46 -15.30
CA PRO A 413 -9.02 -16.16 -13.89
C PRO A 413 -8.43 -17.29 -13.04
N GLU A 414 -7.75 -16.92 -11.96
CA GLU A 414 -6.99 -17.86 -11.15
C GLU A 414 -7.89 -19.01 -10.64
N LYS A 415 -7.33 -20.23 -10.54
CA LYS A 415 -7.98 -21.39 -9.92
C LYS A 415 -8.34 -21.17 -8.43
N GLU A 416 -8.05 -20.00 -7.87
CA GLU A 416 -8.37 -19.55 -6.51
C GLU A 416 -9.85 -19.62 -6.16
N HIS A 417 -10.76 -19.44 -7.12
CA HIS A 417 -12.19 -19.63 -6.86
C HIS A 417 -12.47 -21.04 -6.30
N ASN A 418 -11.69 -22.06 -6.71
CA ASN A 418 -11.80 -23.41 -6.18
C ASN A 418 -11.18 -23.54 -4.78
N VAL A 419 -10.15 -22.77 -4.44
CA VAL A 419 -9.52 -22.82 -3.11
C VAL A 419 -10.42 -22.17 -2.07
N PHE A 420 -10.94 -20.97 -2.37
CA PHE A 420 -11.92 -20.30 -1.51
C PHE A 420 -13.16 -21.15 -1.30
N ALA A 421 -13.73 -21.70 -2.37
CA ALA A 421 -14.91 -22.57 -2.28
C ALA A 421 -14.63 -23.83 -1.43
N LYS A 422 -13.44 -24.43 -1.55
CA LYS A 422 -13.03 -25.58 -0.73
C LYS A 422 -12.93 -25.21 0.76
N ILE A 423 -12.27 -24.10 1.09
CA ILE A 423 -12.11 -23.67 2.49
C ILE A 423 -13.48 -23.31 3.08
N TYR A 424 -14.31 -22.59 2.32
CA TYR A 424 -15.66 -22.25 2.73
C TYR A 424 -16.51 -23.51 2.96
N GLN A 425 -16.44 -24.50 2.08
CA GLN A 425 -17.14 -25.77 2.25
C GLN A 425 -16.67 -26.54 3.48
N GLN A 426 -15.38 -26.45 3.83
CA GLN A 426 -14.87 -26.99 5.10
C GLN A 426 -15.44 -26.23 6.32
N MET A 427 -15.56 -24.91 6.26
CA MET A 427 -16.21 -24.12 7.32
C MET A 427 -17.69 -24.49 7.49
N VAL A 428 -18.41 -24.75 6.40
CA VAL A 428 -19.79 -25.24 6.44
C VAL A 428 -19.84 -26.62 7.11
N ASN A 429 -18.88 -27.49 6.85
CA ASN A 429 -18.81 -28.80 7.52
C ASN A 429 -18.51 -28.68 9.01
N VAL A 430 -17.69 -27.72 9.42
CA VAL A 430 -17.47 -27.40 10.85
C VAL A 430 -18.78 -26.92 11.48
N ALA A 431 -19.50 -26.00 10.83
CA ALA A 431 -20.80 -25.54 11.32
C ALA A 431 -21.80 -26.69 11.47
N LYS A 432 -21.90 -27.58 10.47
CA LYS A 432 -22.75 -28.78 10.54
C LYS A 432 -22.42 -29.66 11.73
N LYS A 433 -21.13 -29.90 11.99
CA LYS A 433 -20.66 -30.71 13.10
C LYS A 433 -21.04 -30.09 14.45
N GLU A 434 -20.85 -28.78 14.60
CA GLU A 434 -21.21 -28.06 15.83
C GLU A 434 -22.72 -27.98 16.06
N ILE A 435 -23.51 -27.76 15.02
CA ILE A 435 -24.97 -27.83 15.11
C ILE A 435 -25.41 -29.22 15.61
N GLY A 436 -24.82 -30.28 15.07
CA GLY A 436 -25.07 -31.65 15.54
C GLY A 436 -24.72 -31.84 17.02
N SER A 437 -23.56 -31.36 17.47
CA SER A 437 -23.16 -31.45 18.88
C SER A 437 -24.08 -30.66 19.81
N LEU A 438 -24.55 -29.48 19.40
CA LEU A 438 -25.50 -28.70 20.18
C LEU A 438 -26.88 -29.36 20.26
N MET A 439 -27.32 -30.07 19.21
CA MET A 439 -28.53 -30.88 19.26
C MET A 439 -28.39 -32.05 20.24
N GLU A 440 -27.26 -32.77 20.23
CA GLU A 440 -27.00 -33.88 21.16
C GLU A 440 -26.99 -33.42 22.62
N GLN A 441 -26.48 -32.22 22.88
CA GLN A 441 -26.47 -31.60 24.21
C GLN A 441 -27.83 -31.02 24.64
N ASN A 442 -28.89 -31.21 23.85
CA ASN A 442 -30.22 -30.65 24.07
C ASN A 442 -30.22 -29.10 24.18
N LYS A 443 -29.20 -28.47 23.56
CA LYS A 443 -29.06 -27.02 23.48
C LYS A 443 -29.66 -26.46 22.20
N LEU A 444 -30.31 -27.25 21.35
CA LEU A 444 -30.92 -26.78 20.10
C LEU A 444 -32.09 -27.68 19.72
N ASN A 445 -33.22 -27.06 19.38
CA ASN A 445 -34.38 -27.78 18.85
C ASN A 445 -34.13 -28.14 17.37
N LYS A 446 -34.84 -29.16 16.86
CA LYS A 446 -34.70 -29.62 15.47
C LYS A 446 -35.01 -28.52 14.44
N GLU A 447 -35.98 -27.67 14.72
CA GLU A 447 -36.38 -26.55 13.85
C GLU A 447 -35.31 -25.45 13.79
N ASP A 448 -34.77 -25.07 14.94
CA ASP A 448 -33.69 -24.09 15.05
C ASP A 448 -32.40 -24.58 14.38
N ALA A 449 -32.09 -25.87 14.53
CA ALA A 449 -30.95 -26.52 13.88
C ALA A 449 -31.09 -26.55 12.36
N GLY A 450 -32.31 -26.84 11.85
CA GLY A 450 -32.62 -26.76 10.43
C GLY A 450 -32.43 -25.36 9.86
N SER A 451 -32.91 -24.34 10.57
CA SER A 451 -32.74 -22.94 10.21
C SER A 451 -31.26 -22.52 10.16
N LEU A 452 -30.46 -22.93 11.15
CA LEU A 452 -29.02 -22.67 11.17
C LEU A 452 -28.26 -23.41 10.05
N LEU A 453 -28.67 -24.64 9.72
CA LEU A 453 -28.08 -25.38 8.60
C LEU A 453 -28.31 -24.68 7.27
N ILE A 454 -29.55 -24.25 7.00
CA ILE A 454 -29.88 -23.49 5.79
C ILE A 454 -29.10 -22.18 5.78
N TYR A 455 -29.03 -21.49 6.93
CA TYR A 455 -28.26 -20.25 7.07
C TYR A 455 -26.80 -20.40 6.62
N PHE A 456 -26.07 -21.41 7.14
CA PHE A 456 -24.67 -21.61 6.78
C PHE A 456 -24.47 -22.22 5.38
N GLN A 457 -25.44 -22.97 4.85
CA GLN A 457 -25.34 -23.58 3.52
C GLN A 457 -25.63 -22.61 2.38
N THR A 458 -26.56 -21.67 2.55
CA THR A 458 -27.07 -20.81 1.46
C THR A 458 -26.26 -19.53 1.24
N ARG A 459 -25.01 -19.48 1.72
CA ARG A 459 -24.05 -18.39 1.45
C ARG A 459 -24.66 -17.00 1.70
N HIS A 460 -25.21 -16.82 2.91
CA HIS A 460 -25.57 -15.55 3.55
C HIS A 460 -26.57 -14.58 2.88
N HIS A 461 -27.17 -14.88 1.72
CA HIS A 461 -27.99 -13.88 1.03
C HIS A 461 -29.51 -13.89 1.30
N LEU A 462 -30.05 -14.85 2.06
CA LEU A 462 -31.51 -15.09 2.02
C LEU A 462 -32.27 -15.11 3.34
N LEU A 463 -31.66 -14.90 4.49
CA LEU A 463 -32.39 -15.05 5.76
C LEU A 463 -32.15 -13.88 6.73
N ASP A 464 -32.64 -12.70 6.34
CA ASP A 464 -33.40 -11.87 7.28
C ASP A 464 -34.78 -12.52 7.44
N LEU A 465 -34.82 -13.67 8.13
CA LEU A 465 -36.09 -14.30 8.48
C LEU A 465 -36.62 -13.70 9.77
N SER A 466 -37.66 -12.90 9.57
CA SER A 466 -38.84 -12.75 10.42
C SER A 466 -38.64 -12.18 11.81
N ASP A 467 -39.05 -10.92 11.96
CA ASP A 467 -39.36 -10.27 13.23
C ASP A 467 -40.63 -10.83 13.87
N ASP A 468 -40.52 -12.00 14.51
CA ASP A 468 -41.46 -12.32 15.58
C ASP A 468 -40.87 -13.30 16.60
N HIS A 469 -41.06 -13.04 17.90
CA HIS A 469 -40.70 -13.85 19.08
C HIS A 469 -39.33 -13.59 19.75
N GLY A 470 -39.31 -12.55 20.61
CA GLY A 470 -38.13 -12.07 21.37
C GLY A 470 -37.53 -13.01 22.43
N GLY A 471 -38.10 -14.20 22.67
CA GLY A 471 -37.53 -15.21 23.59
C GLY A 471 -36.60 -16.22 22.93
N SER A 472 -36.90 -16.66 21.71
CA SER A 472 -36.14 -17.67 20.97
C SER A 472 -34.85 -17.10 20.35
N LYS A 473 -34.87 -15.80 19.97
CA LYS A 473 -33.74 -15.10 19.32
C LYS A 473 -32.42 -15.21 20.11
N ARG A 474 -32.43 -14.98 21.44
CA ARG A 474 -31.19 -15.00 22.25
C ARG A 474 -30.50 -16.36 22.29
N HIS A 475 -31.27 -17.45 22.25
CA HIS A 475 -30.73 -18.80 22.30
C HIS A 475 -30.11 -19.21 20.96
N ILE A 476 -30.79 -18.89 19.85
CA ILE A 476 -30.29 -19.07 18.48
C ILE A 476 -29.05 -18.20 18.23
N GLU A 477 -29.04 -16.95 18.71
CA GLU A 477 -27.89 -16.05 18.59
C GLU A 477 -26.66 -16.58 19.33
N ARG A 478 -26.82 -17.10 20.55
CA ARG A 478 -25.71 -17.74 21.29
C ARG A 478 -25.18 -18.96 20.55
N ALA A 479 -26.06 -19.79 20.01
CA ALA A 479 -25.65 -20.93 19.20
C ALA A 479 -24.89 -20.48 17.93
N ARG A 480 -25.37 -19.43 17.26
CA ARG A 480 -24.70 -18.86 16.09
C ARG A 480 -23.30 -18.33 16.45
N LEU A 481 -23.17 -17.56 17.53
CA LEU A 481 -21.86 -17.11 18.04
C LEU A 481 -20.92 -18.27 18.38
N HIS A 482 -21.46 -19.36 18.94
CA HIS A 482 -20.67 -20.55 19.24
C HIS A 482 -20.12 -21.19 17.96
N ILE A 483 -20.97 -21.32 16.93
CA ILE A 483 -20.58 -21.89 15.63
C ILE A 483 -19.56 -21.00 14.90
N ILE A 484 -19.77 -19.68 14.90
CA ILE A 484 -18.82 -18.70 14.32
C ILE A 484 -17.46 -18.83 15.00
N ASN A 485 -17.41 -18.94 16.33
CA ASN A 485 -16.16 -19.13 17.06
C ASN A 485 -15.49 -20.48 16.75
N ALA A 486 -16.26 -21.55 16.52
CA ALA A 486 -15.72 -22.83 16.09
C ALA A 486 -15.12 -22.76 14.68
N GLN A 487 -15.78 -22.08 13.75
CA GLN A 487 -15.24 -21.82 12.40
C GLN A 487 -13.95 -20.99 12.46
N ARG A 488 -13.93 -19.93 13.28
CA ARG A 488 -12.74 -19.11 13.56
C ARG A 488 -11.57 -19.96 14.09
N ASN A 489 -11.82 -20.80 15.09
CA ASN A 489 -10.81 -21.69 15.64
C ASN A 489 -10.28 -22.69 14.60
N TYR A 490 -11.15 -23.21 13.73
CA TYR A 490 -10.75 -24.08 12.63
C TYR A 490 -9.83 -23.35 11.63
N LEU A 491 -10.18 -22.13 11.24
CA LEU A 491 -9.36 -21.31 10.34
C LEU A 491 -8.00 -21.02 10.95
N LEU A 492 -7.96 -20.58 12.22
CA LEU A 492 -6.72 -20.32 12.95
C LEU A 492 -5.85 -21.59 13.09
N GLN A 493 -6.45 -22.76 13.31
CA GLN A 493 -5.72 -24.02 13.34
C GLN A 493 -5.10 -24.34 11.97
N LYS A 494 -5.88 -24.26 10.89
CA LYS A 494 -5.39 -24.56 9.54
C LYS A 494 -4.34 -23.57 9.06
N TRP A 495 -4.45 -22.31 9.50
CA TRP A 495 -3.43 -21.30 9.31
C TRP A 495 -2.13 -21.64 10.04
N ARG A 496 -2.18 -22.05 11.32
CA ARG A 496 -0.99 -22.51 12.06
C ARG A 496 -0.35 -23.74 11.40
N GLU A 497 -1.15 -24.62 10.81
CA GLU A 497 -0.70 -25.77 10.00
C GLU A 497 -0.12 -25.38 8.62
N ARG A 498 -0.10 -24.08 8.25
CA ARG A 498 0.29 -23.56 6.92
C ARG A 498 -0.53 -24.14 5.76
N LYS A 499 -1.79 -24.50 6.00
CA LYS A 499 -2.72 -25.01 4.97
C LYS A 499 -3.61 -23.92 4.37
N ILE A 500 -3.70 -22.76 5.02
CA ILE A 500 -4.44 -21.58 4.59
C ILE A 500 -3.48 -20.39 4.65
N ASP A 501 -3.39 -19.63 3.56
CA ASP A 501 -2.57 -18.41 3.49
C ASP A 501 -3.24 -17.23 4.23
N ASP A 502 -2.44 -16.23 4.63
CA ASP A 502 -2.91 -15.06 5.39
C ASP A 502 -4.03 -14.29 4.65
N LYS A 503 -3.96 -14.24 3.30
CA LYS A 503 -4.98 -13.62 2.44
C LYS A 503 -6.36 -14.22 2.68
N TRP A 504 -6.45 -15.55 2.65
CA TRP A 504 -7.72 -16.27 2.82
C TRP A 504 -8.23 -16.20 4.26
N LEU A 505 -7.31 -16.30 5.22
CA LEU A 505 -7.67 -16.13 6.63
C LEU A 505 -8.28 -14.74 6.85
N THR A 506 -7.62 -13.68 6.38
CA THR A 506 -8.08 -12.30 6.56
C THR A 506 -9.44 -12.07 5.91
N ALA A 507 -9.64 -12.57 4.68
CA ALA A 507 -10.91 -12.43 3.96
C ALA A 507 -12.06 -13.16 4.66
N LEU A 508 -11.83 -14.39 5.15
CA LEU A 508 -12.85 -15.19 5.83
C LEU A 508 -13.12 -14.70 7.25
N GLU A 509 -12.09 -14.27 8.00
CA GLU A 509 -12.26 -13.61 9.30
C GLU A 509 -13.09 -12.34 9.16
N HIS A 510 -12.83 -11.52 8.14
CA HIS A 510 -13.63 -10.32 7.90
C HIS A 510 -15.11 -10.65 7.68
N GLN A 511 -15.44 -11.75 6.98
CA GLN A 511 -16.83 -12.20 6.85
C GLN A 511 -17.43 -12.63 8.19
N LEU A 512 -16.70 -13.45 8.97
CA LEU A 512 -17.14 -13.87 10.30
C LEU A 512 -17.31 -12.67 11.26
N ASP A 513 -16.48 -11.64 11.13
CA ASP A 513 -16.54 -10.43 11.95
C ASP A 513 -17.76 -9.58 11.61
N LEU A 514 -18.11 -9.45 10.32
CA LEU A 514 -19.33 -8.78 9.89
C LEU A 514 -20.55 -9.51 10.45
N GLU A 515 -20.59 -10.84 10.37
CA GLU A 515 -21.67 -11.66 10.94
C GLU A 515 -21.78 -11.49 12.45
N GLU A 516 -20.67 -11.52 13.17
CA GLU A 516 -20.64 -11.32 14.62
C GLU A 516 -21.12 -9.90 14.99
N SER A 517 -20.73 -8.88 14.21
CA SER A 517 -21.15 -7.49 14.47
C SER A 517 -22.66 -7.29 14.35
N HIS A 518 -23.32 -8.01 13.43
CA HIS A 518 -24.77 -7.99 13.29
C HIS A 518 -25.46 -8.57 14.54
N LEU A 519 -24.87 -9.59 15.17
CA LEU A 519 -25.40 -10.21 16.38
C LEU A 519 -25.22 -9.31 17.61
N VAL A 520 -24.06 -8.66 17.75
CA VAL A 520 -23.79 -7.75 18.88
C VAL A 520 -24.70 -6.52 18.83
N ARG A 521 -24.98 -5.97 17.63
CA ARG A 521 -25.95 -4.86 17.47
C ARG A 521 -27.38 -5.24 17.83
N ALA A 522 -27.79 -6.48 17.56
CA ALA A 522 -29.12 -6.97 17.91
C ALA A 522 -29.33 -7.10 19.43
N GLN A 523 -28.26 -7.28 20.21
CA GLN A 523 -28.32 -7.39 21.68
C GLN A 523 -28.36 -6.04 22.41
N LEU A 524 -27.96 -4.96 21.74
CA LEU A 524 -27.95 -3.59 22.28
C LEU A 524 -29.24 -2.80 21.99
N LYS A 525 -30.10 -3.32 21.11
CA LYS A 525 -31.48 -2.84 20.90
C LYS A 525 -32.43 -3.65 21.77
#